data_AF-A0A1G9CPA2-F1
#
_entry.id   AF-A0A1G9CPA2-F1
#
_cell.length_a   1.000
_cell.length_b   1.000
_cell.length_c   1.000
_cell.angle_alpha   90.00
_cell.angle_beta   90.00
_cell.angle_gamma   90.00
#
_symmetry.space_group_name_H-M   'P 1'
#
loop_
_entity.id
_entity.type
_entity.pdbx_description
1 polymer ?
#
loop_
_entity_poly.entity_id
_entity_poly.type
_entity_poly.pdbx_seq_one_letter_code
_entity_poly.pdbx_strand_id
1 'polypeptide(L)'
;MPVIYDEEWGGYRVLLNPLLTIEEAVIALLGHPLKNYPFIYYDDLGNHEDTLTLVDYLNNELDSLGDDESVRDNVFVRDALKCHEQILDAIEGGDLYLHDHKLRAIKLVAWAKKKGYTINLEGLMVEVQTLTNISERRVPIYHIRKKEILNALTELGHKNPQQLPRQAQGHRGVKAAVKDLVLKKKAIFKSTKTFDDAWQQMRDEDIIAEATN
;
A
#
# COMPACT_ATOMS: atom_id res chain seq x y z
N MET A 1 -21.65 12.32 17.49
CA MET A 1 -21.15 12.52 16.11
C MET A 1 -21.72 13.82 15.58
N PRO A 2 -20.92 14.82 15.19
CA PRO A 2 -21.48 16.04 14.64
C PRO A 2 -21.96 15.78 13.21
N VAL A 3 -23.27 15.84 13.03
CA VAL A 3 -23.95 15.84 11.74
C VAL A 3 -23.62 17.18 11.07
N ILE A 4 -22.97 17.14 9.90
CA ILE A 4 -22.79 18.35 9.08
C ILE A 4 -24.08 18.52 8.29
N TYR A 5 -24.78 19.62 8.56
CA TYR A 5 -26.03 19.99 7.91
C TYR A 5 -25.70 20.81 6.66
N ASP A 6 -26.24 20.40 5.51
CA ASP A 6 -26.24 21.20 4.28
C ASP A 6 -27.70 21.59 4.01
N GLU A 7 -28.01 22.87 4.16
CA GLU A 7 -29.36 23.42 4.08
C GLU A 7 -29.94 23.43 2.65
N GLU A 8 -29.13 23.24 1.60
CA GLU A 8 -29.57 23.46 0.23
C GLU A 8 -30.39 22.31 -0.40
N TRP A 9 -30.39 21.10 0.18
CA TRP A 9 -30.88 19.90 -0.52
C TRP A 9 -31.95 19.07 0.19
N GLY A 10 -32.70 19.63 1.15
CA GLY A 10 -34.02 19.13 1.58
C GLY A 10 -34.11 17.65 2.01
N GLY A 11 -33.00 17.01 2.33
CA GLY A 11 -32.93 15.59 2.66
C GLY A 11 -31.77 15.31 3.60
N TYR A 12 -32.02 14.51 4.64
CA TYR A 12 -31.02 14.04 5.60
C TYR A 12 -29.99 13.15 4.90
N ARG A 13 -29.02 13.73 4.20
CA ARG A 13 -27.79 13.02 3.83
C ARG A 13 -26.82 13.19 4.99
N VAL A 14 -26.77 12.18 5.86
CA VAL A 14 -25.63 12.02 6.76
C VAL A 14 -24.44 11.74 5.85
N LEU A 15 -23.67 12.78 5.50
CA LEU A 15 -22.36 12.61 4.88
C LEU A 15 -21.47 12.03 5.97
N LEU A 16 -21.42 10.69 6.06
CA LEU A 16 -20.38 9.99 6.78
C LEU A 16 -19.06 10.46 6.19
N ASN A 17 -18.37 11.30 6.93
CA ASN A 17 -17.10 11.85 6.50
C ASN A 17 -16.09 10.70 6.40
N PRO A 18 -15.62 10.36 5.19
CA PRO A 18 -14.77 9.20 5.01
C PRO A 18 -13.48 9.33 5.82
N LEU A 19 -13.00 8.18 6.30
CA LEU A 19 -11.72 8.06 6.97
C LEU A 19 -10.68 7.61 5.94
N LEU A 20 -9.59 8.36 5.86
CA LEU A 20 -8.44 8.15 4.99
C LEU A 20 -7.26 7.67 5.82
N THR A 21 -6.48 6.75 5.29
CA THR A 21 -5.10 6.55 5.75
C THR A 21 -4.22 7.74 5.39
N ILE A 22 -3.00 7.76 5.94
CA ILE A 22 -2.02 8.81 5.63
C ILE A 22 -1.62 8.69 4.15
N GLU A 23 -1.50 7.46 3.64
CA GLU A 23 -1.15 7.14 2.27
C GLU A 23 -2.19 7.66 1.29
N GLU A 24 -3.47 7.42 1.55
CA GLU A 24 -4.56 7.96 0.73
C GLU A 24 -4.61 9.48 0.78
N ALA A 25 -4.33 10.07 1.95
CA ALA A 25 -4.25 11.51 2.10
C ALA A 25 -3.12 12.11 1.23
N VAL A 26 -1.97 11.44 1.14
CA VAL A 26 -0.87 11.85 0.25
C VAL A 26 -1.29 11.79 -1.21
N ILE A 27 -1.86 10.68 -1.67
CA ILE A 27 -2.30 10.53 -3.06
C ILE A 27 -3.34 11.61 -3.43
N ALA A 28 -4.29 11.87 -2.52
CA ALA A 28 -5.29 12.92 -2.70
C ALA A 28 -4.67 14.33 -2.77
N LEU A 29 -3.64 14.63 -1.97
CA LEU A 29 -2.92 15.91 -2.01
C LEU A 29 -2.16 16.13 -3.31
N LEU A 30 -1.62 15.06 -3.88
CA LEU A 30 -0.96 15.10 -5.18
C LEU A 30 -1.95 15.22 -6.35
N GLY A 31 -3.26 15.12 -6.08
CA GLY A 31 -4.31 15.23 -7.10
C GLY A 31 -4.46 13.98 -7.97
N HIS A 32 -3.94 12.84 -7.53
CA HIS A 32 -4.06 11.61 -8.28
C HIS A 32 -5.29 10.78 -7.84
N PRO A 33 -5.90 10.01 -8.76
CA PRO A 33 -6.98 9.10 -8.42
C PRO A 33 -6.52 7.99 -7.46
N LEU A 34 -7.21 7.81 -6.33
CA LEU A 34 -6.88 6.78 -5.33
C LEU A 34 -6.90 5.36 -5.94
N LYS A 35 -7.86 5.09 -6.83
CA LYS A 35 -8.05 3.80 -7.51
C LYS A 35 -6.85 3.32 -8.35
N ASN A 36 -5.92 4.22 -8.67
CA ASN A 36 -4.75 3.89 -9.49
C ASN A 36 -3.59 3.32 -8.66
N TYR A 37 -3.68 3.31 -7.33
CA TYR A 37 -2.57 2.94 -6.46
C TYR A 37 -2.77 1.56 -5.83
N PRO A 38 -1.83 0.63 -6.05
CA PRO A 38 -2.01 -0.79 -5.74
C PRO A 38 -1.75 -1.15 -4.28
N PHE A 39 -1.62 -0.20 -3.35
CA PHE A 39 -1.39 -0.47 -1.92
C PHE A 39 -2.55 -0.04 -1.02
N ILE A 40 -3.59 0.59 -1.57
CA ILE A 40 -4.80 0.96 -0.85
C ILE A 40 -5.71 -0.27 -0.83
N TYR A 41 -5.64 -1.03 0.26
CA TYR A 41 -6.50 -2.18 0.49
C TYR A 41 -7.21 -2.07 1.82
N TYR A 42 -8.44 -2.54 1.81
CA TYR A 42 -9.35 -2.51 2.93
C TYR A 42 -9.76 -3.95 3.22
N ASP A 43 -9.68 -4.36 4.48
CA ASP A 43 -10.18 -5.65 4.93
C ASP A 43 -11.72 -5.70 4.89
N ASP A 44 -12.28 -6.88 5.23
CA ASP A 44 -13.72 -7.12 5.28
C ASP A 44 -14.46 -6.20 6.29
N LEU A 45 -13.73 -5.43 7.11
CA LEU A 45 -14.24 -4.47 8.09
C LEU A 45 -13.96 -3.00 7.70
N GLY A 46 -13.37 -2.74 6.53
CA GLY A 46 -12.99 -1.41 6.08
C GLY A 46 -11.77 -0.84 6.82
N ASN A 47 -10.98 -1.66 7.51
CA ASN A 47 -9.68 -1.28 8.05
C ASN A 47 -8.62 -1.40 6.97
N HIS A 48 -7.62 -0.53 7.00
CA HIS A 48 -6.47 -0.69 6.12
C HIS A 48 -5.70 -1.92 6.62
N GLU A 49 -5.67 -3.01 5.84
CA GLU A 49 -4.74 -4.11 6.12
C GLU A 49 -3.32 -3.60 5.82
N ASP A 50 -2.31 -4.01 6.59
CA ASP A 50 -0.91 -3.59 6.40
C ASP A 50 -0.36 -4.10 5.04
N THR A 51 -0.78 -3.47 3.95
CA THR A 51 -0.14 -3.51 2.64
C THR A 51 0.98 -2.48 2.59
N LEU A 52 1.85 -2.54 1.55
CA LEU A 52 3.08 -1.72 1.52
C LEU A 52 2.77 -0.30 1.99
N THR A 53 3.52 0.19 2.97
CA THR A 53 3.44 1.63 3.26
C THR A 53 3.75 2.35 1.97
N LEU A 54 3.11 3.49 1.72
CA LEU A 54 3.40 4.29 0.52
C LEU A 54 4.91 4.50 0.37
N VAL A 55 5.60 4.67 1.50
CA VAL A 55 7.06 4.76 1.58
C VAL A 55 7.74 3.50 1.00
N ASP A 56 7.35 2.30 1.41
CA ASP A 56 7.90 1.06 0.87
C ASP A 56 7.60 0.89 -0.63
N TYR A 57 6.40 1.27 -1.08
CA TYR A 57 6.03 1.20 -2.50
C TYR A 57 6.88 2.17 -3.33
N LEU A 58 6.97 3.43 -2.91
CA LEU A 58 7.77 4.44 -3.59
C LEU A 58 9.26 4.09 -3.61
N ASN A 59 9.79 3.54 -2.51
CA ASN A 59 11.17 3.09 -2.45
C ASN A 59 11.43 1.86 -3.34
N ASN A 60 10.51 0.90 -3.41
CA ASN A 60 10.65 -0.24 -4.31
C ASN A 60 10.52 0.16 -5.79
N GLU A 61 9.63 1.10 -6.12
CA GLU A 61 9.56 1.68 -7.47
C GLU A 61 10.89 2.35 -7.82
N LEU A 62 11.46 3.17 -6.93
CA LEU A 62 12.79 3.78 -7.11
C LEU A 62 13.88 2.72 -7.32
N ASP A 63 13.92 1.67 -6.50
CA ASP A 63 14.91 0.60 -6.57
C ASP A 63 14.77 -0.24 -7.86
N SER A 64 13.53 -0.44 -8.35
CA SER A 64 13.25 -1.21 -9.57
C SER A 64 13.69 -0.50 -10.85
N LEU A 65 13.87 0.82 -10.79
CA LEU A 65 14.20 1.68 -11.93
C LEU A 65 15.73 1.84 -12.13
N GLY A 66 16.56 1.31 -11.23
CA GLY A 66 18.03 1.27 -11.35
C GLY A 66 18.74 2.61 -11.04
N ASP A 67 20.08 2.62 -11.14
CA ASP A 67 20.95 3.80 -10.94
C ASP A 67 20.83 4.84 -12.09
N ASP A 68 19.66 4.96 -12.70
CA ASP A 68 19.41 5.99 -13.71
C ASP A 68 19.18 7.33 -12.98
N GLU A 69 20.14 8.24 -13.13
CA GLU A 69 20.16 9.55 -12.47
C GLU A 69 18.90 10.38 -12.79
N SER A 70 18.18 10.03 -13.87
CA SER A 70 16.86 10.61 -14.24
C SER A 70 15.71 10.23 -13.31
N VAL A 71 15.87 9.21 -12.45
CA VAL A 71 14.85 8.71 -11.51
C VAL A 71 14.95 9.37 -10.14
N ARG A 72 16.15 9.85 -9.75
CA ARG A 72 16.30 10.73 -8.57
C ARG A 72 15.49 12.03 -8.70
N ASP A 73 15.18 12.42 -9.93
CA ASP A 73 14.30 13.53 -10.28
C ASP A 73 12.84 13.10 -10.52
N ASN A 74 12.42 11.91 -10.06
CA ASN A 74 11.01 11.53 -10.09
C ASN A 74 10.22 12.43 -9.13
N VAL A 75 9.74 13.54 -9.69
CA VAL A 75 9.00 14.61 -9.02
C VAL A 75 7.85 14.04 -8.20
N PHE A 76 7.19 12.99 -8.68
CA PHE A 76 6.11 12.34 -7.97
C PHE A 76 6.56 11.73 -6.62
N VAL A 77 7.66 10.97 -6.61
CA VAL A 77 8.14 10.32 -5.38
C VAL A 77 8.58 11.35 -4.34
N ARG A 78 9.33 12.37 -4.77
CA ARG A 78 9.78 13.45 -3.89
C ARG A 78 8.59 14.23 -3.33
N ASP A 79 7.63 14.58 -4.17
CA ASP A 79 6.47 15.35 -3.75
C ASP A 79 5.54 14.52 -2.85
N ALA A 80 5.45 13.20 -3.08
CA ALA A 80 4.72 12.27 -2.21
C ALA A 80 5.35 12.16 -0.82
N LEU A 81 6.66 11.96 -0.73
CA LEU A 81 7.38 11.92 0.56
C LEU A 81 7.25 13.26 1.29
N LYS A 82 7.36 14.38 0.58
CA LYS A 82 7.15 15.71 1.15
C LYS A 82 5.73 15.90 1.70
N CYS A 83 4.71 15.47 0.96
CA CYS A 83 3.33 15.53 1.44
C CYS A 83 3.12 14.62 2.66
N HIS A 84 3.76 13.45 2.67
CA HIS A 84 3.72 12.53 3.80
C HIS A 84 4.28 13.17 5.07
N GLU A 85 5.49 13.74 5.01
CA GLU A 85 6.11 14.47 6.13
C GLU A 85 5.23 15.63 6.60
N GLN A 86 4.68 16.43 5.69
CA GLN A 86 3.80 17.55 6.06
C GLN A 86 2.51 17.12 6.75
N ILE A 87 1.96 15.97 6.39
CA ILE A 87 0.80 15.40 7.09
C ILE A 87 1.21 14.97 8.50
N LEU A 88 2.36 14.31 8.65
CA LEU A 88 2.86 13.90 9.97
C LEU A 88 3.12 15.11 10.87
N ASP A 89 3.82 16.12 10.38
CA ASP A 89 4.07 17.38 11.09
C ASP A 89 2.75 18.05 11.50
N ALA A 90 1.74 18.03 10.63
CA ALA A 90 0.42 18.59 10.94
C ALA A 90 -0.33 17.78 12.01
N ILE A 91 -0.13 16.46 12.07
CA ILE A 91 -0.68 15.61 13.13
C ILE A 91 0.03 15.90 14.46
N GLU A 92 1.36 15.94 14.46
CA GLU A 92 2.15 16.24 15.66
C GLU A 92 1.89 17.66 16.18
N GLY A 93 1.73 18.63 15.27
CA GLY A 93 1.37 20.01 15.59
C GLY A 93 -0.09 20.23 16.00
N GLY A 94 -0.94 19.20 15.92
CA GLY A 94 -2.36 19.29 16.28
C GLY A 94 -3.24 20.03 15.28
N ASP A 95 -2.76 20.26 14.06
CA ASP A 95 -3.55 20.79 12.94
C ASP A 95 -4.45 19.71 12.32
N LEU A 96 -4.00 18.46 12.35
CA LEU A 96 -4.72 17.27 11.94
C LEU A 96 -4.81 16.29 13.12
N TYR A 97 -5.84 15.43 13.11
CA TYR A 97 -6.06 14.44 14.16
C TYR A 97 -6.42 13.10 13.53
N LEU A 98 -5.83 12.04 14.07
CA LEU A 98 -6.18 10.68 13.72
C LEU A 98 -7.34 10.19 14.58
N HIS A 99 -8.29 9.52 13.95
CA HIS A 99 -9.32 8.71 14.58
C HIS A 99 -9.10 7.28 14.12
N ASP A 100 -8.76 6.38 15.04
CA ASP A 100 -8.41 4.99 14.75
C ASP A 100 -7.34 4.89 13.65
N HIS A 101 -6.25 5.64 13.82
CA HIS A 101 -5.13 5.76 12.87
C HIS A 101 -5.48 6.35 11.49
N LYS A 102 -6.68 6.92 11.32
CA LYS A 102 -7.14 7.51 10.06
C LYS A 102 -7.50 8.99 10.17
N LEU A 103 -7.29 9.74 9.10
CA LEU A 103 -7.68 11.14 8.93
C LEU A 103 -9.11 11.26 8.42
N ARG A 104 -9.85 12.26 8.89
CA ARG A 104 -11.13 12.62 8.27
C ARG A 104 -10.88 13.39 6.98
N ALA A 105 -11.46 12.95 5.86
CA ALA A 105 -11.29 13.58 4.55
C ALA A 105 -11.60 15.09 4.57
N ILE A 106 -12.66 15.52 5.26
CA ILE A 106 -12.99 16.95 5.36
C ILE A 106 -11.91 17.77 6.09
N LYS A 107 -11.22 17.16 7.06
CA LYS A 107 -10.17 17.83 7.84
C LYS A 107 -8.92 17.98 6.99
N LEU A 108 -8.58 16.94 6.22
CA LEU A 108 -7.53 17.00 5.22
C LEU A 108 -7.80 18.12 4.21
N VAL A 109 -9.00 18.20 3.64
CA VAL A 109 -9.36 19.23 2.64
C VAL A 109 -9.27 20.64 3.23
N ALA A 110 -9.77 20.85 4.45
CA ALA A 110 -9.68 22.14 5.12
C ALA A 110 -8.23 22.55 5.40
N TRP A 111 -7.39 21.61 5.83
CA TRP A 111 -5.96 21.82 6.05
C TRP A 111 -5.23 22.10 4.73
N ALA A 112 -5.49 21.29 3.70
CA ALA A 112 -4.90 21.39 2.37
C ALA A 112 -5.17 22.77 1.75
N LYS A 113 -6.41 23.26 1.83
CA LYS A 113 -6.79 24.59 1.37
C LYS A 113 -6.02 25.71 2.09
N LYS A 114 -5.79 25.58 3.40
CA LYS A 114 -4.97 26.56 4.17
C LYS A 114 -3.50 26.55 3.75
N LYS A 115 -2.98 25.40 3.32
CA LYS A 115 -1.61 25.23 2.84
C LYS A 115 -1.45 25.53 1.34
N GLY A 116 -2.54 25.84 0.63
CA GLY A 116 -2.52 26.20 -0.80
C GLY A 116 -2.69 25.03 -1.77
N TYR A 117 -3.02 23.83 -1.26
CA TYR A 117 -3.36 22.68 -2.10
C TYR A 117 -4.78 22.78 -2.64
N THR A 118 -4.98 22.24 -3.85
CA THR A 118 -6.30 22.08 -4.45
C THR A 118 -6.67 20.62 -4.47
N ILE A 119 -7.71 20.26 -3.71
CA ILE A 119 -8.26 18.90 -3.69
C ILE A 119 -9.70 18.96 -4.22
N ASN A 120 -10.01 18.12 -5.21
CA ASN A 120 -11.39 17.92 -5.65
C ASN A 120 -12.14 17.07 -4.61
N LEU A 121 -12.92 17.74 -3.74
CA LEU A 121 -13.67 17.07 -2.67
C LEU A 121 -14.68 16.07 -3.22
N GLU A 122 -15.40 16.41 -4.29
CA GLU A 122 -16.40 15.52 -4.89
C GLU A 122 -15.74 14.28 -5.48
N GLY A 123 -14.66 14.46 -6.23
CA GLY A 123 -13.85 13.36 -6.76
C GLY A 123 -13.31 12.46 -5.66
N LEU A 124 -12.73 13.05 -4.60
CA LEU A 124 -12.22 12.31 -3.45
C LEU A 124 -13.31 11.48 -2.76
N MET A 125 -14.48 12.07 -2.51
CA MET A 125 -15.58 11.36 -1.86
C MET A 125 -16.10 10.19 -2.71
N VAL A 126 -16.24 10.38 -4.02
CA VAL A 126 -16.65 9.32 -4.95
C VAL A 126 -15.62 8.20 -5.00
N GLU A 127 -14.33 8.52 -5.04
CA GLU A 127 -13.27 7.52 -5.06
C GLU A 127 -13.20 6.70 -3.77
N VAL A 128 -13.30 7.36 -2.60
CA VAL A 128 -13.31 6.64 -1.31
C VAL A 128 -14.55 5.74 -1.21
N GLN A 129 -15.72 6.22 -1.63
CA GLN A 129 -16.93 5.38 -1.64
C GLN A 129 -16.79 4.21 -2.62
N THR A 130 -16.15 4.42 -3.78
CA THR A 130 -15.88 3.35 -4.74
C THR A 130 -14.93 2.33 -4.16
N LEU A 131 -13.85 2.75 -3.48
CA LEU A 131 -12.87 1.85 -2.86
C LEU A 131 -13.44 1.07 -1.67
N THR A 132 -14.27 1.70 -0.84
CA THR A 132 -14.98 1.03 0.26
C THR A 132 -16.04 0.03 -0.24
N ASN A 133 -16.56 0.20 -1.46
CA ASN A 133 -17.40 -0.81 -2.10
C ASN A 133 -16.56 -1.89 -2.82
N ILE A 134 -15.37 -1.54 -3.32
CA ILE A 134 -14.41 -2.49 -3.88
C ILE A 134 -13.77 -3.35 -2.78
N SER A 135 -13.68 -2.87 -1.54
CA SER A 135 -13.16 -3.65 -0.41
C SER A 135 -14.00 -4.88 -0.08
N GLU A 136 -15.30 -4.86 -0.41
CA GLU A 136 -16.12 -6.08 -0.37
C GLU A 136 -15.69 -7.12 -1.43
N ARG A 137 -14.90 -6.71 -2.43
CA ARG A 137 -14.21 -7.61 -3.37
C ARG A 137 -12.78 -7.86 -2.90
N ARG A 138 -12.66 -8.86 -2.03
CA ARG A 138 -11.42 -9.51 -1.58
C ARG A 138 -10.24 -9.32 -2.53
N VAL A 139 -9.14 -8.77 -2.02
CA VAL A 139 -7.82 -8.91 -2.64
C VAL A 139 -7.59 -10.41 -2.88
N PRO A 140 -7.19 -10.82 -4.09
CA PRO A 140 -6.75 -12.18 -4.29
C PRO A 140 -5.57 -12.39 -3.33
N ILE A 141 -5.76 -13.23 -2.31
CA ILE A 141 -4.78 -13.57 -1.26
C ILE A 141 -3.39 -13.90 -1.84
N TYR A 142 -3.35 -14.26 -3.11
CA TYR A 142 -2.16 -14.36 -3.94
C TYR A 142 -1.19 -13.16 -3.85
N HIS A 143 -1.65 -11.90 -4.00
CA HIS A 143 -0.74 -10.75 -4.04
C HIS A 143 -0.02 -10.53 -2.70
N ILE A 144 -0.73 -10.74 -1.60
CA ILE A 144 -0.17 -10.66 -0.24
C ILE A 144 0.90 -11.75 -0.05
N ARG A 145 0.62 -12.98 -0.48
CA ARG A 145 1.60 -14.09 -0.43
C ARG A 145 2.84 -13.81 -1.27
N LYS A 146 2.67 -13.26 -2.47
CA LYS A 146 3.76 -12.89 -3.37
C LYS A 146 4.72 -11.89 -2.69
N LYS A 147 4.18 -10.85 -2.07
CA LYS A 147 4.96 -9.84 -1.33
C LYS A 147 5.76 -10.47 -0.19
N GLU A 148 5.13 -11.29 0.63
CA GLU A 148 5.82 -11.96 1.75
C GLU A 148 7.00 -12.82 1.29
N ILE A 149 6.87 -13.51 0.15
CA ILE A 149 7.94 -14.30 -0.45
C ILE A 149 9.10 -13.40 -0.89
N LEU A 150 8.81 -12.28 -1.54
CA LEU A 150 9.83 -11.32 -1.99
C LEU A 150 10.57 -10.68 -0.82
N ASN A 151 9.85 -10.25 0.22
CA ASN A 151 10.45 -9.70 1.44
C ASN A 151 11.41 -10.71 2.09
N ALA A 152 10.99 -11.98 2.19
CA ALA A 152 11.82 -13.03 2.74
C ALA A 152 13.06 -13.34 1.88
N LEU A 153 12.99 -13.19 0.55
CA LEU A 153 14.16 -13.28 -0.31
C LEU A 153 15.15 -12.15 -0.04
N THR A 154 14.66 -10.91 0.09
CA THR A 154 15.48 -9.74 0.41
C THR A 154 16.14 -9.89 1.79
N GLU A 155 15.40 -10.36 2.80
CA GLU A 155 15.94 -10.65 4.15
C GLU A 155 17.07 -11.68 4.12
N LEU A 156 17.03 -12.65 3.18
CA LEU A 156 18.08 -13.65 2.98
C LEU A 156 19.24 -13.15 2.11
N GLY A 157 19.22 -11.88 1.71
CA GLY A 157 20.25 -11.26 0.86
C GLY A 157 20.07 -11.51 -0.64
N HIS A 158 18.94 -12.07 -1.06
CA HIS A 158 18.63 -12.33 -2.47
C HIS A 158 17.80 -11.17 -3.05
N LYS A 159 18.48 -10.06 -3.35
CA LYS A 159 17.87 -8.85 -3.94
C LYS A 159 17.28 -9.06 -5.34
N ASN A 160 17.79 -10.04 -6.08
CA ASN A 160 17.30 -10.37 -7.42
C ASN A 160 16.61 -11.75 -7.44
N PRO A 161 15.26 -11.82 -7.47
CA PRO A 161 14.50 -13.07 -7.50
C PRO A 161 14.70 -13.89 -8.78
N GLN A 162 15.19 -13.27 -9.87
CA GLN A 162 15.51 -13.95 -11.13
C GLN A 162 16.94 -14.53 -11.17
N GLN A 163 17.73 -14.33 -10.12
CA GLN A 163 19.11 -14.81 -10.04
C GLN A 163 19.35 -15.54 -8.73
N LEU A 164 18.49 -16.51 -8.43
CA LEU A 164 18.67 -17.32 -7.22
C LEU A 164 19.84 -18.30 -7.39
N PRO A 165 20.75 -18.41 -6.40
CA PRO A 165 21.88 -19.31 -6.49
C PRO A 165 21.42 -20.77 -6.57
N ARG A 166 22.11 -21.55 -7.41
CA ARG A 166 21.94 -23.01 -7.44
C ARG A 166 22.33 -23.60 -6.09
N GLN A 167 21.57 -24.59 -5.63
CA GLN A 167 21.79 -25.23 -4.36
C GLN A 167 23.11 -26.02 -4.38
N ALA A 168 24.07 -25.64 -3.53
CA ALA A 168 25.27 -26.44 -3.30
C ALA A 168 24.90 -27.79 -2.66
N GLN A 169 25.58 -28.86 -3.07
CA GLN A 169 25.32 -30.22 -2.59
C GLN A 169 25.45 -30.27 -1.06
N GLY A 170 24.38 -30.72 -0.37
CA GLY A 170 24.34 -30.85 1.09
C GLY A 170 23.78 -29.64 1.87
N HIS A 171 23.48 -28.51 1.22
CA HIS A 171 22.88 -27.33 1.87
C HIS A 171 21.38 -27.23 1.60
N ARG A 172 20.62 -26.54 2.47
CA ARG A 172 19.20 -26.21 2.20
C ARG A 172 19.12 -25.17 1.08
N GLY A 173 18.27 -25.41 0.07
CA GLY A 173 18.06 -24.47 -1.04
C GLY A 173 17.31 -23.19 -0.61
N VAL A 174 17.42 -22.14 -1.42
CA VAL A 174 16.82 -20.81 -1.15
C VAL A 174 15.32 -20.89 -0.88
N LYS A 175 14.58 -21.69 -1.68
CA LYS A 175 13.14 -21.92 -1.47
C LYS A 175 12.83 -22.42 -0.05
N ALA A 176 13.64 -23.32 0.49
CA ALA A 176 13.43 -23.88 1.83
C ALA A 176 13.71 -22.85 2.92
N ALA A 177 14.75 -22.04 2.76
CA ALA A 177 15.06 -20.96 3.70
C ALA A 177 13.95 -19.89 3.72
N VAL A 178 13.46 -19.47 2.56
CA VAL A 178 12.34 -18.54 2.44
C VAL A 178 11.10 -19.12 3.11
N LYS A 179 10.76 -20.37 2.78
CA LYS A 179 9.61 -21.09 3.35
C LYS A 179 9.63 -21.14 4.87
N ASP A 180 10.78 -21.46 5.46
CA ASP A 180 10.94 -21.49 6.92
C ASP A 180 10.73 -20.10 7.53
N LEU A 181 11.11 -19.03 6.83
CA LEU A 181 10.98 -17.65 7.30
C LEU A 181 9.52 -17.17 7.26
N VAL A 182 8.83 -17.33 6.11
CA VAL A 182 7.42 -16.89 6.01
C VAL A 182 6.45 -17.76 6.80
N LEU A 183 6.70 -19.07 6.93
CA LEU A 183 5.84 -19.94 7.75
C LEU A 183 6.00 -19.69 9.26
N LYS A 184 7.13 -19.13 9.72
CA LYS A 184 7.29 -18.70 11.12
C LYS A 184 6.46 -17.46 11.47
N LYS A 185 6.26 -16.55 10.51
CA LYS A 185 5.44 -15.33 10.67
C LYS A 185 3.92 -15.60 10.69
N LYS A 186 3.49 -16.83 10.35
CA LYS A 186 2.17 -17.49 10.58
C LYS A 186 0.85 -16.79 10.20
N ALA A 187 0.80 -15.57 9.66
CA ALA A 187 -0.48 -14.93 9.34
C ALA A 187 -1.07 -15.30 7.96
N ILE A 188 -0.23 -15.43 6.91
CA ILE A 188 -0.70 -15.39 5.51
C ILE A 188 -0.64 -16.77 4.81
N PHE A 189 0.26 -17.65 5.26
CA PHE A 189 0.43 -19.01 4.73
C PHE A 189 -0.16 -20.03 5.69
N LYS A 190 -1.42 -20.42 5.46
CA LYS A 190 -2.14 -21.41 6.28
C LYS A 190 -1.51 -22.81 6.23
N SER A 191 -0.74 -23.10 5.19
CA SER A 191 -0.06 -24.38 5.03
C SER A 191 1.18 -24.25 4.14
N THR A 192 2.05 -25.25 4.28
CA THR A 192 3.18 -25.53 3.37
C THR A 192 2.75 -25.57 1.91
N LYS A 193 1.60 -26.19 1.61
CA LYS A 193 1.05 -26.30 0.25
C LYS A 193 0.73 -24.93 -0.34
N THR A 194 0.10 -24.07 0.47
CA THR A 194 -0.25 -22.70 0.08
C THR A 194 0.97 -21.86 -0.29
N PHE A 195 2.10 -22.10 0.38
CA PHE A 195 3.38 -21.49 0.01
C PHE A 195 3.90 -22.06 -1.32
N ASP A 196 3.89 -23.37 -1.48
CA ASP A 196 4.39 -24.02 -2.68
C ASP A 196 3.59 -23.62 -3.94
N ASP A 197 2.27 -23.47 -3.81
CA ASP A 197 1.38 -22.99 -4.88
C ASP A 197 1.73 -21.54 -5.28
N ALA A 198 1.88 -20.64 -4.31
CA ALA A 198 2.25 -19.25 -4.57
C ALA A 198 3.66 -19.14 -5.19
N TRP A 199 4.61 -19.95 -4.70
CA TRP A 199 5.96 -20.02 -5.24
C TRP A 199 5.97 -20.52 -6.69
N GLN A 200 5.14 -21.51 -7.02
CA GLN A 200 5.03 -22.04 -8.38
C GLN A 200 4.41 -21.00 -9.32
N GLN A 201 3.33 -20.35 -8.90
CA GLN A 201 2.69 -19.30 -9.70
C GLN A 201 3.66 -18.14 -9.99
N MET A 202 4.50 -17.75 -9.02
CA MET A 202 5.54 -16.74 -9.23
C MET A 202 6.62 -17.17 -10.24
N ARG A 203 6.85 -18.48 -10.42
CA ARG A 203 7.74 -18.99 -11.48
C ARG A 203 7.05 -18.95 -12.83
N ASP A 204 5.79 -19.37 -12.88
CA ASP A 204 4.99 -19.38 -14.12
C ASP A 204 4.81 -17.96 -14.69
N GLU A 205 4.88 -16.94 -13.82
CA GLU A 205 4.85 -15.51 -14.15
C GLU A 205 6.25 -14.90 -14.40
N ASP A 206 7.33 -15.70 -14.48
CA ASP A 206 8.73 -15.27 -14.68
C ASP A 206 9.26 -14.27 -13.62
N ILE A 207 8.66 -14.23 -12.43
CA ILE A 207 9.09 -13.35 -11.32
C ILE A 207 10.28 -13.97 -10.58
N ILE A 208 10.25 -15.29 -10.37
CA ILE A 208 11.33 -16.03 -9.72
C ILE A 208 11.95 -16.98 -10.73
N ALA A 209 13.29 -17.06 -10.74
CA ALA A 209 14.01 -17.98 -11.61
C ALA A 209 13.55 -19.44 -11.47
N GLU A 210 13.46 -20.10 -12.62
CA GLU A 210 13.41 -21.55 -12.68
C GLU A 210 14.76 -22.11 -12.20
N ALA A 211 14.72 -23.13 -11.34
CA ALA A 211 15.94 -23.86 -10.99
C ALA A 211 16.33 -24.69 -12.22
N THR A 212 17.03 -24.08 -13.16
CA THR A 212 17.55 -24.78 -14.34
C THR A 212 18.55 -25.84 -13.87
N ASN A 213 18.38 -27.06 -14.38
CA ASN A 213 19.30 -28.19 -14.17
C ASN A 213 20.72 -27.85 -14.65
#